data_AF-A0A7X7SVA4-F1
#
_entry.id   AF-A0A7X7SVA4-F1
#
_cell.length_a   1.000
_cell.length_b   1.000
_cell.length_c   1.000
_cell.angle_alpha   90.00
_cell.angle_beta   90.00
_cell.angle_gamma   90.00
#
_symmetry.space_group_name_H-M   'P 1'
#
loop_
_entity.id
_entity.type
_entity.pdbx_description
1 polymer ?
#
loop_
_entity_poly.entity_id
_entity_poly.type
_entity_poly.pdbx_seq_one_letter_code
_entity_poly.pdbx_strand_id
1 'polypeptide(L)'
;MNQFSINNHEHTFCKIYSEAGRKIEDGRFKDALEDNLAVLFQPFLPFSSQKIADWLNLNNEWKPQYVKEGLKISNISILFKRLDKKVIEEERSKLGII
;
A
#
# COMPACT_ATOMS: atom_id res chain seq x y z
N MET A 1 -6.20 15.96 29.00
CA MET A 1 -6.48 14.52 28.79
C MET A 1 -7.33 14.37 27.54
N ASN A 2 -6.77 13.90 26.43
CA ASN A 2 -7.55 13.38 25.32
C ASN A 2 -6.92 12.05 24.88
N GLN A 3 -6.98 11.08 25.80
CA GLN A 3 -6.59 9.69 25.54
C GLN A 3 -7.56 8.99 24.56
N PHE A 4 -8.75 9.56 24.31
CA PHE A 4 -9.81 8.94 23.51
C PHE A 4 -9.61 9.02 21.98
N SER A 5 -8.82 9.98 21.48
CA SER A 5 -8.55 10.08 20.03
C SER A 5 -7.40 9.17 19.59
N ILE A 6 -6.50 8.79 20.49
CA ILE A 6 -5.32 7.96 20.18
C ILE A 6 -5.73 6.48 20.06
N ASN A 7 -6.71 6.02 20.86
CA ASN A 7 -7.15 4.62 20.88
C ASN A 7 -7.88 4.17 19.61
N ASN A 8 -8.44 5.08 18.81
CA ASN A 8 -9.26 4.71 17.65
C ASN A 8 -8.39 4.36 16.41
N HIS A 9 -7.23 5.00 16.26
CA HIS A 9 -6.33 4.76 15.13
C HIS A 9 -5.52 3.47 15.31
N GLU A 10 -5.02 3.17 16.51
CA GLU A 10 -4.34 1.89 16.80
C GLU A 10 -5.28 0.70 16.59
N HIS A 11 -6.53 0.81 17.05
CA HIS A 11 -7.50 -0.26 16.90
C HIS A 11 -7.89 -0.50 15.43
N THR A 12 -7.91 0.56 14.62
CA THR A 12 -8.18 0.47 13.18
C THR A 12 -6.98 -0.13 12.42
N PHE A 13 -5.77 0.24 12.81
CA PHE A 13 -4.54 -0.33 12.26
C PHE A 13 -4.46 -1.84 12.49
N CYS A 14 -4.62 -2.27 13.74
CA CYS A 14 -4.59 -3.69 14.09
C CYS A 14 -5.65 -4.49 13.35
N LYS A 15 -6.85 -3.91 13.15
CA LYS A 15 -7.92 -4.55 12.38
C LYS A 15 -7.56 -4.75 10.92
N ILE A 16 -7.07 -3.73 10.23
CA ILE A 16 -6.72 -3.80 8.80
C ILE A 16 -5.59 -4.82 8.58
N TYR A 17 -4.55 -4.80 9.41
CA TYR A 17 -3.46 -5.78 9.34
C TYR A 17 -3.93 -7.20 9.65
N SER A 18 -4.75 -7.38 10.69
CA SER A 18 -5.26 -8.71 11.06
C SER A 18 -6.20 -9.28 10.00
N GLU A 19 -7.00 -8.44 9.34
CA GLU A 19 -7.90 -8.87 8.27
C GLU A 19 -7.14 -9.20 6.99
N ALA A 20 -6.15 -8.38 6.62
CA ALA A 20 -5.25 -8.69 5.50
C ALA A 20 -4.46 -9.97 5.77
N GLY A 21 -3.91 -10.14 6.98
CA GLY A 21 -3.19 -11.34 7.40
C GLY A 21 -4.04 -12.60 7.28
N ARG A 22 -5.27 -12.57 7.82
CA ARG A 22 -6.21 -13.69 7.71
C ARG A 22 -6.50 -14.07 6.25
N LYS A 23 -6.75 -13.08 5.38
CA LYS A 23 -6.99 -13.33 3.95
C LYS A 23 -5.75 -13.96 3.27
N ILE A 24 -4.54 -13.61 3.69
CA ILE A 24 -3.29 -14.21 3.18
C ILE A 24 -3.16 -15.65 3.67
N GLU A 25 -3.42 -15.91 4.96
CA GLU A 25 -3.41 -17.26 5.56
C GLU A 25 -4.45 -18.18 4.91
N ASP A 26 -5.62 -17.63 4.56
CA ASP A 26 -6.70 -18.32 3.83
C ASP A 26 -6.40 -18.53 2.34
N GLY A 27 -5.20 -18.17 1.85
CA GLY A 27 -4.81 -18.31 0.44
C GLY A 27 -5.44 -17.28 -0.51
N ARG A 28 -6.18 -16.31 0.02
CA ARG A 28 -6.83 -15.21 -0.72
C ARG A 28 -5.92 -13.99 -0.86
N PHE A 29 -4.68 -14.24 -1.30
CA PHE A 29 -3.65 -13.20 -1.42
C PHE A 29 -4.08 -12.06 -2.35
N LYS A 30 -4.76 -12.39 -3.46
CA LYS A 30 -5.28 -11.40 -4.41
C LYS A 30 -6.26 -10.43 -3.75
N ASP A 31 -7.19 -10.95 -2.97
CA ASP A 31 -8.25 -10.15 -2.34
C ASP A 31 -7.68 -9.29 -1.19
N ALA A 32 -6.71 -9.82 -0.45
CA ALA A 32 -5.97 -9.06 0.55
C ALA A 32 -5.25 -7.84 -0.06
N LEU A 33 -4.70 -8.02 -1.26
CA LEU A 33 -4.05 -6.95 -2.02
C LEU A 33 -5.06 -5.98 -2.64
N GLU A 34 -6.18 -6.46 -3.19
CA GLU A 34 -7.18 -5.60 -3.83
C GLU A 34 -7.87 -4.65 -2.84
N ASP A 35 -8.08 -5.09 -1.59
CA ASP A 35 -8.86 -4.32 -0.61
C ASP A 35 -8.03 -3.29 0.18
N ASN A 36 -6.75 -3.57 0.47
CA ASN A 36 -6.01 -2.82 1.49
C ASN A 36 -4.63 -2.29 1.05
N LEU A 37 -4.19 -2.54 -0.18
CA LEU A 37 -2.81 -2.23 -0.59
C LEU A 37 -2.47 -0.73 -0.54
N ALA A 38 -3.38 0.15 -0.99
CA ALA A 38 -3.13 1.59 -0.95
C ALA A 38 -2.92 2.07 0.50
N VAL A 39 -3.88 1.77 1.38
CA VAL A 39 -3.85 2.19 2.79
C VAL A 39 -2.63 1.62 3.53
N LEU A 40 -2.30 0.34 3.31
CA LEU A 40 -1.13 -0.31 3.94
C LEU A 40 0.20 0.25 3.45
N PHE A 41 0.27 0.71 2.19
CA PHE A 41 1.49 1.27 1.61
C PHE A 41 1.70 2.74 1.99
N GLN A 42 0.68 3.45 2.46
CA GLN A 42 0.77 4.87 2.79
C GLN A 42 1.96 5.28 3.69
N PRO A 43 2.35 4.55 4.75
CA PRO A 43 3.45 4.97 5.63
C PRO A 43 4.84 4.63 5.09
N PHE A 44 4.95 3.70 4.12
CA PHE A 44 6.25 3.22 3.60
C PHE A 44 6.50 3.65 2.14
N LEU A 45 5.44 3.78 1.36
CA LEU A 45 5.43 4.02 -0.08
C LEU A 45 4.29 5.00 -0.45
N PRO A 46 4.28 6.23 0.10
CA PRO A 46 3.16 7.17 -0.03
C PRO A 46 2.81 7.50 -1.49
N PHE A 47 3.79 7.60 -2.37
CA PHE A 47 3.57 7.89 -3.79
C PHE A 47 2.91 6.71 -4.53
N SER A 48 3.30 5.49 -4.19
CA SER A 48 2.72 4.28 -4.77
C SER A 48 1.31 4.05 -4.24
N SER A 49 1.09 4.31 -2.95
CA SER A 49 -0.24 4.33 -2.32
C SER A 49 -1.18 5.25 -3.07
N GLN A 50 -0.76 6.49 -3.36
CA GLN A 50 -1.60 7.44 -4.08
C GLN A 50 -1.97 6.95 -5.48
N LYS A 51 -1.02 6.41 -6.26
CA LYS A 51 -1.32 5.87 -7.59
C LYS A 51 -2.36 4.74 -7.56
N ILE A 52 -2.24 3.83 -6.59
CA ILE A 52 -3.20 2.74 -6.44
C ILE A 52 -4.57 3.30 -6.04
N ALA A 53 -4.60 4.27 -5.13
CA ALA A 53 -5.82 4.95 -4.73
C ALA A 53 -6.51 5.62 -5.92
N ASP A 54 -5.75 6.31 -6.78
CA ASP A 54 -6.28 6.94 -7.99
C ASP A 54 -6.85 5.91 -8.98
N TRP A 55 -6.17 4.78 -9.19
CA TRP A 55 -6.64 3.72 -10.09
C TRP A 55 -7.93 3.05 -9.63
N LEU A 56 -8.02 2.80 -8.32
CA LEU A 56 -9.12 2.09 -7.70
C LEU A 56 -10.21 3.03 -7.15
N ASN A 57 -10.05 4.34 -7.36
CA ASN A 57 -10.92 5.39 -6.83
C ASN A 57 -11.15 5.26 -5.31
N LEU A 58 -10.05 5.02 -4.59
CA LEU A 58 -9.99 4.90 -3.14
C LEU A 58 -9.51 6.23 -2.53
N ASN A 59 -9.67 6.38 -1.21
CA ASN A 59 -9.10 7.49 -0.46
C ASN A 59 -7.90 7.01 0.38
N ASN A 60 -7.09 7.94 0.88
CA ASN A 60 -5.94 7.61 1.73
C ASN A 60 -6.30 7.55 3.23
N GLU A 61 -7.56 7.29 3.57
CA GLU A 61 -7.94 7.15 4.98
C GLU A 61 -7.57 5.76 5.48
N TRP A 62 -7.05 5.71 6.72
CA TRP A 62 -6.77 4.48 7.46
C TRP A 62 -8.06 3.81 7.93
N LYS A 63 -8.82 3.28 6.99
CA LYS A 63 -10.04 2.50 7.21
C LYS A 63 -10.15 1.44 6.12
N PRO A 64 -10.84 0.31 6.37
CA PRO A 64 -11.16 -0.65 5.32
C PRO A 64 -11.89 0.04 4.17
N GLN A 65 -11.47 -0.26 2.94
CA GLN A 65 -12.09 0.26 1.73
C GLN A 65 -12.30 -0.88 0.74
N TYR A 66 -13.31 -0.71 -0.10
CA TYR A 66 -13.74 -1.75 -1.03
C TYR A 66 -13.92 -1.15 -2.40
N VAL A 67 -13.38 -1.84 -3.41
CA VAL A 67 -13.55 -1.46 -4.80
C VAL A 67 -14.96 -1.83 -5.24
N LYS A 68 -15.68 -0.88 -5.85
CA LYS A 68 -17.02 -1.15 -6.37
C LYS A 68 -16.94 -2.12 -7.55
N GLU A 69 -17.85 -3.09 -7.56
CA GLU A 69 -18.03 -3.98 -8.71
C GLU A 69 -18.32 -3.18 -9.99
N GLY A 70 -17.74 -3.60 -11.11
CA GLY A 70 -17.87 -2.90 -12.38
C GLY A 70 -17.01 -1.63 -12.51
N LEU A 71 -16.12 -1.33 -11.56
CA LEU A 71 -15.15 -0.25 -11.71
C LEU A 71 -14.24 -0.51 -12.91
N LYS A 72 -14.29 0.39 -13.90
CA LYS A 72 -13.38 0.37 -15.03
C LYS A 72 -12.08 1.08 -14.66
N ILE A 73 -11.08 0.30 -14.26
CA ILE A 73 -9.75 0.81 -13.96
C ILE A 73 -9.18 1.46 -15.23
N SER A 74 -8.94 2.76 -15.16
CA SER A 74 -8.44 3.57 -16.28
C SER A 74 -7.05 4.10 -15.94
N ASN A 75 -6.18 4.26 -16.93
CA ASN A 75 -4.83 4.83 -16.76
C ASN A 75 -3.89 4.03 -15.83
N ILE A 76 -3.97 2.69 -15.87
CA ILE A 76 -2.98 1.82 -15.20
C ILE A 76 -1.59 2.15 -15.74
N SER A 77 -0.63 2.33 -14.82
CA SER A 77 0.77 2.52 -15.17
C SER A 77 1.67 1.67 -14.29
N ILE A 78 2.94 1.55 -14.65
CA ILE A 78 3.90 0.75 -13.88
C ILE A 78 4.12 1.41 -12.50
N LEU A 79 3.88 0.66 -11.42
CA LEU A 79 4.09 1.12 -10.06
C LEU A 79 5.57 1.16 -9.69
N PHE A 80 6.31 0.10 -10.04
CA PHE A 80 7.74 -0.02 -9.82
C PHE A 80 8.42 -0.55 -11.08
N LYS A 81 9.47 0.15 -11.52
CA LYS A 81 10.38 -0.38 -12.54
C LYS A 81 11.41 -1.26 -11.84
N ARG A 82 11.76 -2.38 -12.48
CA ARG A 82 12.90 -3.19 -12.03
C ARG A 82 14.15 -2.32 -12.03
N LEU A 83 14.92 -2.36 -10.93
CA LEU A 83 16.20 -1.66 -10.86
C LEU A 83 17.21 -2.34 -11.78
N ASP A 84 17.84 -1.56 -12.67
CA ASP A 84 18.93 -2.06 -13.51
C ASP A 84 20.18 -2.27 -12.63
N LYS A 85 20.88 -3.39 -12.86
CA LYS A 85 22.13 -3.69 -12.14
C LYS A 85 23.19 -2.61 -12.37
N LYS A 86 23.20 -1.94 -13.52
CA LYS A 86 24.13 -0.83 -13.79
C LYS A 86 23.94 0.33 -12.83
N VAL A 87 22.69 0.67 -12.52
CA VAL A 87 22.35 1.75 -11.58
C VAL A 87 22.88 1.44 -10.19
N ILE A 88 22.87 0.17 -9.78
CA ILE A 88 23.43 -0.23 -8.48
C ILE A 88 24.91 0.12 -8.40
N GLU A 89 25.70 -0.20 -9.43
CA GLU A 89 27.14 0.07 -9.44
C GLU A 89 27.46 1.57 -9.52
N GLU A 90 26.69 2.34 -10.31
CA GLU A 90 26.82 3.79 -10.39
C GLU A 90 26.57 4.48 -9.03
N GLU A 91 25.51 4.11 -8.33
CA GLU A 91 25.20 4.68 -7.01
C GLU A 91 26.22 4.24 -5.95
N ARG A 92 26.72 3.00 -6.01
CA ARG A 92 27.78 2.53 -5.09
C ARG A 92 29.09 3.29 -5.27
N SER A 93 29.45 3.62 -6.51
CA SER A 93 30.62 4.45 -6.80
C SER A 93 30.45 5.89 -6.29
N LYS A 94 29.26 6.50 -6.46
CA LYS A 94 28.95 7.82 -5.88
C LYS A 94 29.06 7.86 -4.36
N LEU A 95 28.70 6.75 -3.69
CA LEU A 95 28.80 6.60 -2.23
C LEU A 95 30.23 6.26 -1.75
N GLY A 96 31.19 6.06 -2.65
CA GLY A 96 32.58 5.72 -2.31
C GLY A 96 32.76 4.30 -1.74
N ILE A 97 31.80 3.41 -1.99
CA ILE A 97 31.83 2.00 -1.54
C ILE A 97 32.65 1.13 -2.52
N ILE A 98 32.88 1.63 -3.74
CA ILE A 98 33.68 1.02 -4.81
C ILE A 98 34.36 2.11 -5.63
#